data_AF-C9EID7-F1
#
_entry.id   AF-C9EID7-F1
#
_cell.length_a   1.000
_cell.length_b   1.000
_cell.length_c   1.000
_cell.angle_alpha   90.00
_cell.angle_beta   90.00
_cell.angle_gamma   90.00
#
_symmetry.space_group_name_H-M   'P 1'
#
loop_
_entity.id
_entity.type
_entity.pdbx_description
1 polymer ?
#
loop_
_entity_poly.entity_id
_entity_poly.type
_entity_poly.pdbx_seq_one_letter_code
_entity_poly.pdbx_strand_id
1 'polypeptide(L)'
;KALMYACGNALVCETVEDARTIAFGRYERHKAVALDGTMFQKSGIISGGASDLKAKARRWDEKSLNNLKQRKTELTDSLKELQKTKRKESELNNIRSQINGQETRL
;
A
#
# COMPACT_ATOMS: atom_id res chain seq x y z
N LYS A 1 31.75 6.13 -22.84
CA LYS A 1 30.48 6.90 -22.96
C LYS A 1 29.37 6.38 -22.04
N ALA A 2 29.12 5.07 -21.95
CA ALA A 2 28.04 4.50 -21.12
C ALA A 2 28.11 4.86 -19.61
N LEU A 3 29.31 4.82 -19.02
CA LEU A 3 29.52 5.14 -17.60
C LEU A 3 29.20 6.61 -17.27
N MET A 4 29.65 7.54 -18.11
CA MET A 4 29.36 8.96 -17.96
C MET A 4 27.86 9.24 -18.13
N TYR A 5 27.20 8.53 -19.05
CA TYR A 5 25.75 8.61 -19.25
C TYR A 5 24.96 8.07 -18.04
N ALA A 6 25.37 6.92 -17.49
CA ALA A 6 24.70 6.30 -16.35
C ALA A 6 24.92 7.09 -15.04
N CYS A 7 26.15 7.52 -14.77
CA CYS A 7 26.50 8.19 -13.52
C CYS A 7 26.21 9.70 -13.56
N GLY A 8 26.28 10.33 -14.74
CA GLY A 8 25.91 11.72 -14.97
C GLY A 8 26.76 12.73 -14.19
N ASN A 9 28.08 12.51 -14.12
CA ASN A 9 29.02 13.31 -13.31
C ASN A 9 28.56 13.52 -11.86
N ALA A 10 27.92 12.50 -11.27
CA ALA A 10 27.56 12.52 -9.87
C ALA A 10 28.80 12.47 -8.98
N LEU A 11 28.82 13.30 -7.94
CA LEU A 11 29.82 13.28 -6.89
C LEU A 11 29.36 12.38 -5.75
N VAL A 12 30.26 11.59 -5.20
CA VAL A 12 29.98 10.73 -4.04
C VAL A 12 30.58 11.40 -2.79
N CYS A 13 29.78 11.48 -1.73
CA CYS A 13 30.13 12.12 -0.46
C CYS A 13 29.97 11.13 0.69
N GLU A 14 30.72 11.34 1.76
CA GLU A 14 30.66 10.48 2.95
C GLU A 14 29.34 10.68 3.70
N THR A 15 28.95 11.93 3.95
CA THR A 15 27.75 12.30 4.71
C THR A 15 26.66 12.93 3.83
N VAL A 16 25.42 12.95 4.35
CA VAL A 16 24.27 13.60 3.69
C VAL A 16 24.44 15.12 3.69
N GLU A 17 25.05 15.66 4.74
CA GLU A 17 25.35 17.07 4.92
C GLU A 17 26.37 17.56 3.87
N ASP A 18 27.42 16.77 3.64
CA ASP A 18 28.42 17.06 2.59
C ASP A 18 27.78 17.02 1.20
N ALA A 19 26.99 15.96 0.91
CA ALA A 19 26.28 15.83 -0.35
C ALA A 19 25.32 17.00 -0.60
N ARG A 20 24.59 17.43 0.42
CA ARG A 20 23.69 18.60 0.35
C ARG A 20 24.46 19.89 0.08
N THR A 21 25.59 20.08 0.75
CA THR A 21 26.43 21.27 0.60
C THR A 21 27.03 21.35 -0.80
N ILE A 22 27.47 20.22 -1.35
CA ILE A 22 27.96 20.14 -2.73
C ILE A 22 26.82 20.34 -3.75
N ALA A 23 25.63 19.82 -3.48
CA ALA A 23 24.51 19.94 -4.40
C ALA A 23 23.93 21.37 -4.48
N PHE A 24 23.84 22.08 -3.35
CA PHE A 24 23.09 23.34 -3.25
C PHE A 24 23.81 24.49 -2.53
N GLY A 25 24.93 24.24 -1.85
CA GLY A 25 25.65 25.24 -1.04
C GLY A 25 26.69 26.06 -1.80
N ARG A 26 26.92 25.77 -3.08
CA ARG A 26 27.87 26.48 -3.95
C ARG A 26 27.16 27.14 -5.12
N TYR A 27 27.84 28.08 -5.79
CA TYR A 27 27.33 28.77 -6.98
C TYR A 27 26.94 27.79 -8.10
N GLU A 28 27.74 26.73 -8.29
CA GLU A 28 27.44 25.67 -9.21
C GLU A 28 26.75 24.49 -8.51
N ARG A 29 25.64 24.03 -9.08
CA ARG A 29 24.92 22.85 -8.59
C ARG A 29 25.48 21.57 -9.19
N HIS A 30 25.82 20.62 -8.34
CA HIS A 30 26.25 19.29 -8.73
C HIS A 30 25.21 18.23 -8.35
N LYS A 31 25.18 17.13 -9.11
CA LYS A 31 24.48 15.92 -8.66
C LYS A 31 25.37 15.27 -7.60
N ALA A 32 24.85 15.00 -6.41
CA ALA A 32 25.63 14.44 -5.31
C ALA A 32 24.89 13.23 -4.71
N VAL A 33 25.64 12.23 -4.25
CA VAL A 33 25.12 11.02 -3.61
C VAL A 33 25.92 10.78 -2.33
N ALA A 34 25.24 10.63 -1.20
CA ALA A 34 25.85 10.24 0.06
C ALA A 34 26.00 8.71 0.16
N LEU A 35 26.89 8.22 1.02
CA LEU A 35 27.13 6.77 1.19
C LEU A 35 25.88 6.00 1.69
N ASP A 36 24.95 6.68 2.36
CA ASP A 36 23.67 6.09 2.77
C ASP A 36 22.70 5.87 1.59
N GLY A 37 23.07 6.32 0.39
CA GLY A 37 22.25 6.25 -0.82
C GLY A 37 21.32 7.46 -1.03
N THR A 38 21.40 8.50 -0.20
CA THR A 38 20.67 9.75 -0.41
C THR A 38 21.27 10.50 -1.61
N MET A 39 20.48 10.71 -2.64
CA MET A 39 20.85 11.38 -3.88
C MET A 39 20.19 12.75 -3.99
N PHE A 40 20.99 13.74 -4.35
CA PHE A 40 20.60 15.10 -4.65
C PHE A 40 20.77 15.36 -6.15
N GLN A 41 19.67 15.70 -6.83
CA GLN A 41 19.68 16.09 -8.23
C GLN A 41 19.81 17.60 -8.38
N LYS A 42 20.43 18.06 -9.48
CA LYS A 42 20.54 19.50 -9.81
C LYS A 42 19.19 20.22 -9.87
N SER A 43 18.12 19.48 -10.20
CA SER A 43 16.72 19.95 -10.22
C SER A 43 16.17 20.32 -8.84
N GLY A 44 16.84 19.92 -7.75
CA GLY A 44 16.34 20.07 -6.38
C GLY A 44 15.65 18.82 -5.84
N ILE A 45 15.48 17.77 -6.64
CA ILE A 45 14.92 16.50 -6.18
C ILE A 45 15.92 15.79 -5.27
N ILE A 46 15.44 15.32 -4.12
CA ILE A 46 16.18 14.49 -3.18
C ILE A 46 15.51 13.12 -3.14
N SER A 47 16.25 12.04 -3.34
CA SER A 47 15.72 10.67 -3.41
C SER A 47 16.68 9.65 -2.79
N GLY A 48 16.17 8.47 -2.42
CA GLY A 48 17.00 7.42 -1.82
C GLY A 48 17.34 7.68 -0.35
N GLY A 49 18.27 6.89 0.17
CA GLY A 49 18.63 6.90 1.59
C GLY A 49 17.68 6.10 2.48
N ALA A 50 18.07 5.95 3.75
CA ALA A 50 17.29 5.25 4.77
C ALA A 50 15.89 5.90 4.97
N SER A 51 15.81 7.22 4.82
CA SER A 51 14.57 8.00 4.96
C SER A 51 13.54 7.67 3.88
N ASP A 52 13.95 7.64 2.60
CA ASP A 52 13.08 7.26 1.48
C ASP A 52 12.67 5.79 1.56
N LEU A 53 13.59 4.91 1.98
CA LEU A 53 13.28 3.51 2.20
C LEU A 53 12.24 3.31 3.31
N LYS A 54 12.37 4.04 4.43
CA LYS A 54 11.40 4.02 5.53
C LYS A 54 10.03 4.54 5.08
N ALA A 55 9.98 5.58 4.27
CA ALA A 55 8.74 6.11 3.71
C ALA A 55 8.05 5.09 2.79
N LYS A 56 8.82 4.42 1.91
CA LYS A 56 8.32 3.37 1.02
C LYS A 56 7.83 2.15 1.79
N ALA A 57 8.53 1.73 2.84
CA ALA A 57 8.11 0.63 3.71
C ALA A 57 6.75 0.92 4.36
N ARG A 58 6.59 2.10 4.97
CA ARG A 58 5.30 2.52 5.58
C ARG A 58 4.14 2.49 4.61
N ARG A 59 4.35 2.96 3.37
CA ARG A 59 3.32 2.98 2.33
C ARG A 59 2.89 1.57 1.93
N TRP A 60 3.80 0.60 1.99
CA TRP A 60 3.47 -0.80 1.71
C TRP A 60 2.63 -1.42 2.84
N ASP A 61 2.91 -1.06 4.09
CA ASP A 61 2.10 -1.46 5.24
C ASP A 61 0.68 -0.89 5.16
N GLU A 62 0.54 0.41 4.86
CA GLU A 62 -0.78 1.04 4.72
C GLU A 62 -1.63 0.42 3.61
N LYS A 63 -1.01 0.12 2.46
CA LYS A 63 -1.71 -0.54 1.35
C LYS A 63 -2.21 -1.93 1.75
N SER A 64 -1.36 -2.71 2.40
CA SER A 64 -1.71 -4.06 2.88
C SER A 64 -2.83 -4.00 3.91
N LEU A 65 -2.77 -3.03 4.83
CA LEU A 65 -3.79 -2.81 5.85
C LEU A 65 -5.13 -2.38 5.25
N ASN A 66 -5.14 -1.51 4.24
CA ASN A 66 -6.35 -1.11 3.54
C ASN A 66 -7.00 -2.29 2.79
N ASN A 67 -6.20 -3.13 2.12
CA ASN A 67 -6.71 -4.34 1.47
C ASN A 67 -7.35 -5.30 2.48
N LEU A 68 -6.74 -5.50 3.66
CA LEU A 68 -7.31 -6.33 4.72
C LEU A 68 -8.62 -5.76 5.26
N LYS A 69 -8.71 -4.43 5.45
CA LYS A 69 -9.95 -3.76 5.86
C LYS A 69 -11.06 -3.95 4.83
N GLN A 70 -10.76 -3.77 3.54
CA GLN A 70 -11.73 -4.00 2.47
C GLN A 70 -12.19 -5.47 2.44
N ARG A 71 -11.26 -6.42 2.60
CA ARG A 71 -11.63 -7.83 2.62
C ARG A 71 -12.51 -8.17 3.82
N LYS A 72 -12.24 -7.58 4.98
CA LYS A 72 -13.10 -7.72 6.17
C LYS A 72 -14.51 -7.21 5.90
N THR A 73 -14.67 -6.04 5.27
CA THR A 73 -16.01 -5.50 4.95
C THR A 73 -16.75 -6.40 3.96
N GLU A 74 -16.10 -6.84 2.88
CA GLU A 74 -16.70 -7.76 1.89
C GLU A 74 -17.20 -9.06 2.53
N LEU A 75 -16.39 -9.67 3.39
CA LEU A 75 -16.75 -10.91 4.09
C LEU A 75 -17.90 -10.67 5.09
N THR A 76 -17.89 -9.53 5.78
CA THR A 76 -18.95 -9.17 6.74
C THR A 76 -20.29 -8.98 6.02
N ASP A 77 -20.29 -8.33 4.86
CA ASP A 77 -21.50 -8.12 4.07
C ASP A 77 -21.99 -9.43 3.45
N SER A 78 -21.08 -10.27 2.94
CA SER A 78 -21.40 -11.62 2.47
C SER A 78 -22.04 -12.48 3.57
N LEU A 79 -21.54 -12.38 4.81
CA LEU A 79 -22.09 -13.08 5.96
C LEU A 79 -23.51 -12.58 6.29
N LYS A 80 -23.76 -11.27 6.24
CA LYS A 80 -25.11 -10.71 6.45
C LYS A 80 -26.10 -11.21 5.40
N GLU A 81 -25.69 -11.27 4.13
CA GLU A 81 -26.56 -11.79 3.07
C GLU A 81 -26.87 -13.28 3.25
N LEU A 82 -25.87 -14.10 3.60
CA LEU A 82 -26.09 -15.51 3.95
C LEU A 82 -27.04 -15.67 5.14
N GLN A 83 -26.93 -14.82 6.16
CA GLN A 83 -27.83 -14.83 7.31
C GLN A 83 -29.28 -14.50 6.91
N LYS A 84 -29.50 -13.57 5.98
CA LYS A 84 -30.84 -13.29 5.43
C LYS A 84 -31.40 -14.51 4.70
N THR A 85 -30.59 -15.16 3.89
CA THR A 85 -31.01 -16.39 3.17
C THR A 85 -31.38 -17.51 4.14
N LYS A 86 -30.59 -17.71 5.20
CA LYS A 86 -30.88 -18.71 6.25
C LYS A 86 -32.23 -18.47 6.95
N ARG A 87 -32.65 -17.22 7.14
CA ARG A 87 -33.97 -16.92 7.74
C ARG A 87 -35.12 -17.42 6.88
N LYS A 88 -35.02 -17.29 5.56
CA LYS A 88 -36.03 -17.80 4.61
C LYS A 88 -36.19 -19.32 4.68
N GLU A 89 -35.12 -20.04 5.00
CA GLU A 89 -35.16 -21.50 5.18
C GLU A 89 -36.05 -21.90 6.38
N SER A 90 -36.01 -21.13 7.46
CA SER A 90 -36.90 -21.33 8.60
C SER A 90 -38.37 -21.09 8.24
N GLU A 91 -38.66 -20.07 7.43
CA GLU A 91 -40.02 -19.80 6.94
C GLU A 91 -40.53 -20.94 6.05
N LEU A 92 -39.67 -21.46 5.16
CA LEU A 92 -40.00 -22.62 4.31
C LEU A 92 -40.32 -23.87 5.12
N ASN A 93 -39.57 -24.14 6.19
CA ASN A 93 -39.84 -25.27 7.07
C ASN A 93 -41.19 -25.13 7.79
N ASN A 94 -41.54 -23.91 8.24
CA ASN A 94 -42.84 -23.64 8.84
C ASN A 94 -43.99 -23.90 7.85
N ILE A 95 -43.89 -23.38 6.62
CA ILE A 95 -44.89 -23.57 5.57
C ILE A 95 -45.03 -25.07 5.23
N ARG A 96 -43.92 -25.80 5.10
CA ARG A 96 -43.96 -27.27 4.89
C ARG A 96 -44.69 -27.99 6.02
N SER A 97 -44.46 -27.60 7.27
CA SER A 97 -45.19 -28.20 8.40
C SER A 97 -46.69 -27.95 8.34
N GLN A 98 -47.10 -26.75 7.89
CA GLN A 98 -48.51 -26.39 7.73
C GLN A 98 -49.16 -27.19 6.61
N ILE A 99 -48.49 -27.35 5.46
CA ILE A 99 -48.97 -28.17 4.34
C ILE A 99 -49.19 -29.62 4.81
N ASN A 100 -48.18 -30.24 5.42
CA ASN A 100 -48.30 -31.61 5.91
C ASN A 100 -49.43 -31.75 6.94
N GLY A 101 -49.60 -30.78 7.83
CA GLY A 101 -50.69 -30.75 8.80
C GLY A 101 -52.08 -30.62 8.16
N GLN A 102 -52.20 -29.97 7.01
CA GLN A 102 -53.44 -29.87 6.24
C GLN A 102 -53.71 -31.16 5.44
N GLU A 103 -52.69 -31.74 4.83
CA GLU A 103 -52.80 -33.02 4.11
C GLU A 103 -53.20 -34.18 5.02
N THR A 104 -52.73 -34.20 6.28
CA THR A 104 -53.08 -35.24 7.24
C THR A 104 -54.53 -35.13 7.76
N ARG A 105 -55.19 -33.98 7.54
CA ARG A 105 -56.59 -33.72 7.97
C ARG A 105 -57.62 -33.96 6.86
N LEU A 106 -57.16 -34.15 5.62
CA LEU A 106 -57.96 -34.62 4.48
C LEU A 106 -58.04 -36.15 4.50
#